data_AF-A0A0F9E049-F1
#
_entry.id   AF-A0A0F9E049-F1
#
_cell.length_a   1.000
_cell.length_b   1.000
_cell.length_c   1.000
_cell.angle_alpha   90.00
_cell.angle_beta   90.00
_cell.angle_gamma   90.00
#
_symmetry.space_group_name_H-M   'P 1'
#
loop_
_entity.id
_entity.type
_entity.pdbx_description
1 polymer ?
#
loop_
_entity_poly.entity_id
_entity_poly.type
_entity_poly.pdbx_seq_one_letter_code
_entity_poly.pdbx_strand_id
1 'polypeptide(L)'
;MLSFDLIHHQPEHIMQEFKINNYITLKLESKKTNIYVKGELFEQCKFLLLNIPEQDIDSYEEIESIDEIAEKLGWTEERQLGVDYELTPETEFFGHCSNLQAWVENNYDTRLLHRNLAFSLLKKLVDVGDLTAKKVFKEEISKRLASGVPSVINYLTEGGYDNYLSREEYL
;
A
#
# COMPACT_ATOMS: atom_id res chain seq x y z
N MET A 1 -26.28 50.49 -11.02
CA MET A 1 -24.82 50.37 -10.81
C MET A 1 -24.67 49.52 -9.56
N LEU A 2 -24.63 48.17 -9.65
CA LEU A 2 -23.46 47.33 -9.97
C LEU A 2 -22.21 47.88 -9.25
N SER A 3 -21.52 47.19 -8.35
CA SER A 3 -21.44 45.78 -7.99
C SER A 3 -20.81 45.71 -6.58
N PHE A 4 -21.32 44.85 -5.70
CA PHE A 4 -20.61 44.46 -4.47
C PHE A 4 -19.93 43.13 -4.81
N ASP A 5 -18.63 43.19 -5.07
CA ASP A 5 -17.86 42.01 -5.45
C ASP A 5 -17.89 41.01 -4.30
N LEU A 6 -18.63 39.92 -4.52
CA LEU A 6 -18.54 38.68 -3.75
C LEU A 6 -17.15 38.13 -3.99
N ILE A 7 -16.23 38.45 -3.09
CA ILE A 7 -14.97 37.72 -2.97
C ILE A 7 -15.36 36.31 -2.50
N HIS A 8 -15.54 35.38 -3.43
CA HIS A 8 -15.48 33.96 -3.15
C HIS A 8 -14.05 33.65 -2.71
N HIS A 9 -13.77 33.82 -1.41
CA HIS A 9 -12.68 33.11 -0.77
C HIS A 9 -13.04 31.63 -0.82
N GLN A 10 -12.57 30.93 -1.86
CA GLN A 10 -12.45 29.49 -1.77
C GLN A 10 -11.53 29.20 -0.58
N PRO A 11 -11.92 28.36 0.38
CA PRO A 11 -11.01 27.97 1.44
C PRO A 11 -9.80 27.32 0.78
N GLU A 12 -8.60 27.79 1.10
CA GLU A 12 -7.37 27.06 0.80
C GLU A 12 -7.60 25.61 1.26
N HIS A 13 -7.55 24.65 0.32
CA HIS A 13 -7.69 23.24 0.63
C HIS A 13 -6.69 22.89 1.73
N ILE A 14 -7.17 22.56 2.92
CA ILE A 14 -6.31 22.11 4.02
C ILE A 14 -5.64 20.82 3.55
N MET A 15 -4.36 20.94 3.17
CA MET A 15 -3.51 19.80 2.83
C MET A 15 -3.27 19.03 4.13
N GLN A 16 -3.77 17.80 4.22
CA GLN A 16 -3.42 16.90 5.31
C GLN A 16 -2.17 16.13 4.90
N GLU A 17 -1.09 16.26 5.66
CA GLU A 17 0.15 15.51 5.47
C GLU A 17 0.36 14.60 6.69
N PHE A 18 0.72 13.35 6.44
CA PHE A 18 1.04 12.39 7.49
C PHE A 18 2.35 11.68 7.18
N LYS A 19 3.35 11.90 8.02
CA LYS A 19 4.67 11.29 7.88
C LYS A 19 4.69 9.96 8.63
N ILE A 20 4.79 8.85 7.88
CA ILE A 20 4.87 7.49 8.44
C ILE A 20 6.27 7.23 9.01
N ASN A 21 7.32 7.50 8.22
CA ASN A 21 8.71 7.34 8.65
C ASN A 21 9.64 8.28 7.86
N ASN A 22 10.95 8.00 7.87
CA ASN A 22 11.96 8.83 7.16
C ASN A 22 11.95 8.67 5.63
N TYR A 23 11.15 7.75 5.10
CA TYR A 23 11.00 7.45 3.69
C TYR A 23 9.57 7.75 3.21
N ILE A 24 8.54 7.31 3.93
CA ILE A 24 7.14 7.36 3.49
C ILE A 24 6.40 8.55 4.10
N THR A 25 5.64 9.25 3.27
CA THR A 25 4.71 10.31 3.67
C THR A 25 3.43 10.19 2.84
N LEU A 26 2.27 10.34 3.46
CA LEU A 26 0.99 10.43 2.75
C LEU A 26 0.52 11.88 2.73
N LYS A 27 -0.14 12.28 1.64
CA LYS A 27 -0.80 13.59 1.51
C LYS A 27 -2.21 13.44 0.96
N LEU A 28 -3.16 14.16 1.54
CA LEU A 28 -4.48 14.34 0.97
C LEU A 28 -4.49 15.59 0.08
N GLU A 29 -4.49 15.37 -1.23
CA GLU A 29 -4.40 16.44 -2.24
C GLU A 29 -5.56 16.30 -3.22
N SER A 30 -6.33 17.38 -3.40
CA SER A 30 -7.50 17.37 -4.31
C SER A 30 -8.46 16.18 -4.07
N LYS A 31 -8.72 15.87 -2.78
CA LYS A 31 -9.54 14.73 -2.32
C LYS A 31 -8.98 13.35 -2.66
N LYS A 32 -7.70 13.24 -2.98
CA LYS A 32 -7.01 11.97 -3.25
C LYS A 32 -5.87 11.77 -2.28
N THR A 33 -5.75 10.56 -1.77
CA THR A 33 -4.60 10.16 -0.95
C THR A 33 -3.45 9.78 -1.86
N ASN A 34 -2.33 10.47 -1.70
CA ASN A 34 -1.09 10.25 -2.44
C ASN A 34 -0.01 9.75 -1.49
N ILE A 35 0.75 8.73 -1.91
CA ILE A 35 1.91 8.21 -1.17
C ILE A 35 3.17 8.81 -1.79
N TYR A 36 4.10 9.24 -0.95
CA TYR A 36 5.41 9.74 -1.33
C TYR A 36 6.50 8.90 -0.70
N VAL A 37 7.52 8.55 -1.48
CA VAL A 37 8.73 7.89 -0.99
C VAL A 37 9.93 8.82 -1.23
N LYS A 38 10.58 9.26 -0.15
CA LYS A 38 11.63 10.29 -0.14
C LYS A 38 11.23 11.59 -0.84
N GLY A 39 9.95 11.95 -0.72
CA GLY A 39 9.39 13.16 -1.32
C GLY A 39 9.00 13.03 -2.79
N GLU A 40 9.24 11.87 -3.43
CA GLU A 40 8.78 11.59 -4.79
C GLU A 40 7.41 10.89 -4.74
N LEU A 41 6.48 11.33 -5.59
CA LEU A 41 5.16 10.70 -5.71
C LEU A 41 5.32 9.25 -6.15
N PHE A 42 4.70 8.34 -5.40
CA PHE A 42 4.67 6.92 -5.71
C PHE A 42 3.42 6.59 -6.54
N GLU A 43 3.61 6.47 -7.86
CA GLU A 43 2.50 6.29 -8.82
C GLU A 43 2.15 4.81 -9.10
N GLN A 44 2.96 3.86 -8.60
CA GLN A 44 2.76 2.43 -8.83
C GLN A 44 1.66 1.86 -7.92
N CYS A 45 0.76 1.05 -8.50
CA CYS A 45 -0.33 0.34 -7.81
C CYS A 45 -1.10 1.16 -6.77
N LYS A 46 -2.20 1.81 -7.18
CA LYS A 46 -3.13 2.55 -6.29
C LYS A 46 -4.05 1.65 -5.45
N PHE A 47 -3.73 0.37 -5.28
CA PHE A 47 -4.68 -0.63 -4.80
C PHE A 47 -4.68 -0.77 -3.26
N LEU A 48 -5.90 -0.60 -2.73
CA LEU A 48 -6.49 -1.06 -1.47
C LEU A 48 -5.60 -1.13 -0.20
N LEU A 49 -5.87 -0.19 0.70
CA LEU A 49 -5.52 -0.18 2.10
C LEU A 49 -6.83 -0.53 2.85
N LEU A 50 -6.86 -1.64 3.58
CA LEU A 50 -8.11 -2.23 4.12
C LEU A 50 -8.64 -1.56 5.39
N ASN A 51 -9.95 -1.53 5.57
CA ASN A 51 -10.55 -1.36 6.90
C ASN A 51 -11.11 -2.74 7.32
N ILE A 52 -10.44 -3.44 8.24
CA ILE A 52 -10.85 -4.79 8.68
C ILE A 52 -11.76 -4.66 9.91
N PRO A 53 -13.03 -5.11 9.87
CA PRO A 53 -13.90 -5.11 11.05
C PRO A 53 -13.42 -6.13 12.10
N GLU A 54 -13.39 -5.73 13.37
CA GLU A 54 -12.85 -6.51 14.51
C GLU A 54 -13.54 -7.86 14.78
N GLN A 55 -14.65 -8.16 14.11
CA GLN A 55 -15.59 -9.21 14.52
C GLN A 55 -15.27 -10.61 13.97
N ASP A 56 -14.29 -10.72 13.06
CA ASP A 56 -14.01 -11.97 12.32
C ASP A 56 -12.55 -12.47 12.47
N ILE A 57 -11.78 -11.89 13.41
CA ILE A 57 -10.34 -12.14 13.60
C ILE A 57 -10.00 -13.63 13.81
N ASP A 58 -10.85 -14.36 14.54
CA ASP A 58 -10.64 -15.78 14.84
C ASP A 58 -10.78 -16.70 13.61
N SER A 59 -11.38 -16.22 12.51
CA SER A 59 -11.52 -16.97 11.24
C SER A 59 -10.36 -16.76 10.27
N TYR A 60 -9.38 -15.92 10.64
CA TYR A 60 -8.31 -15.45 9.76
C TYR A 60 -6.93 -16.06 10.05
N GLU A 61 -6.81 -16.95 11.04
CA GLU A 61 -5.54 -17.62 11.38
C GLU A 61 -5.02 -18.57 10.29
N GLU A 62 -5.89 -18.99 9.35
CA GLU A 62 -5.52 -19.84 8.19
C GLU A 62 -5.22 -19.04 6.91
N ILE A 63 -5.19 -17.71 6.97
CA ILE A 63 -5.14 -16.87 5.76
C ILE A 63 -3.72 -16.34 5.51
N GLU A 64 -3.18 -16.63 4.32
CA GLU A 64 -1.80 -16.29 3.97
C GLU A 64 -1.62 -14.82 3.57
N SER A 65 -2.70 -14.12 3.17
CA SER A 65 -2.66 -12.71 2.77
C SER A 65 -4.01 -11.99 2.82
N ILE A 66 -3.96 -10.66 2.88
CA ILE A 66 -5.12 -9.78 2.69
C ILE A 66 -5.87 -10.04 1.38
N ASP A 67 -5.17 -10.45 0.33
CA ASP A 67 -5.82 -10.68 -0.96
C ASP A 67 -6.69 -11.93 -0.95
N GLU A 68 -6.32 -12.94 -0.16
CA GLU A 68 -7.14 -14.13 0.02
C GLU A 68 -8.46 -13.79 0.74
N ILE A 69 -8.40 -12.86 1.70
CA ILE A 69 -9.60 -12.26 2.31
C ILE A 69 -10.43 -11.51 1.26
N ALA A 70 -9.77 -10.67 0.45
CA ALA A 70 -10.41 -9.88 -0.60
C ALA A 70 -11.14 -10.75 -1.63
N GLU A 71 -10.48 -11.82 -2.10
CA GLU A 71 -11.05 -12.77 -3.04
C GLU A 71 -12.24 -13.54 -2.41
N LYS A 72 -12.11 -14.01 -1.17
CA LYS A 72 -13.20 -14.70 -0.44
C LYS A 72 -14.41 -13.80 -0.21
N LEU A 73 -14.19 -12.51 0.04
CA LEU A 73 -15.25 -11.52 0.24
C LEU A 73 -15.79 -10.93 -1.08
N GLY A 74 -15.25 -11.36 -2.23
CA GLY A 74 -15.70 -10.92 -3.54
C GLY A 74 -15.40 -9.44 -3.83
N TRP A 75 -14.37 -8.89 -3.19
CA TRP A 75 -13.87 -7.54 -3.41
C TRP A 75 -13.29 -7.45 -4.82
N THR A 76 -13.65 -6.42 -5.58
CA THR A 76 -13.13 -6.14 -6.92
C THR A 76 -12.50 -4.76 -6.95
N GLU A 77 -11.81 -4.47 -8.05
CA GLU A 77 -11.19 -3.15 -8.32
C GLU A 77 -12.19 -1.99 -8.15
N GLU A 78 -13.49 -2.20 -8.46
CA GLU A 78 -14.57 -1.22 -8.24
C GLU A 78 -15.48 -1.52 -7.02
N ARG A 79 -15.47 -2.73 -6.46
CA ARG A 79 -16.38 -3.13 -5.35
C ARG A 79 -15.84 -2.76 -3.98
N GLN A 80 -15.64 -1.46 -3.77
CA GLN A 80 -16.11 -0.86 -2.53
C GLN A 80 -17.63 -0.60 -2.57
N LEU A 81 -18.26 -0.65 -3.75
CA LEU A 81 -19.69 -0.40 -3.96
C LEU A 81 -20.55 -1.64 -3.68
N GLY A 82 -20.65 -2.00 -2.40
CA GLY A 82 -21.66 -2.94 -1.89
C GLY A 82 -22.30 -2.48 -0.58
N VAL A 83 -21.73 -1.46 0.06
CA VAL A 83 -22.31 -0.78 1.21
C VAL A 83 -22.19 0.71 0.92
N ASP A 84 -23.31 1.43 0.88
CA ASP A 84 -23.43 2.89 0.66
C ASP A 84 -22.80 3.72 1.80
N TYR A 85 -21.56 3.44 2.19
CA TYR A 85 -20.76 4.40 2.94
C TYR A 85 -19.83 5.11 1.96
N GLU A 86 -20.31 6.22 1.41
CA GLU A 86 -19.43 7.25 0.87
C GLU A 86 -18.55 7.77 2.03
N LEU A 87 -17.40 7.13 2.25
CA LEU A 87 -16.40 7.64 3.17
C LEU A 87 -15.93 9.00 2.66
N THR A 88 -15.78 9.96 3.56
CA THR A 88 -15.17 11.24 3.16
C THR A 88 -13.71 11.01 2.79
N PRO A 89 -13.13 11.80 1.87
CA PRO A 89 -11.72 11.69 1.52
C PRO A 89 -10.76 11.72 2.72
N GLU A 90 -11.13 12.45 3.77
CA GLU A 90 -10.39 12.55 5.04
C GLU A 90 -10.46 11.24 5.85
N THR A 91 -11.62 10.57 5.86
CA THR A 91 -11.80 9.30 6.54
C THR A 91 -11.01 8.19 5.84
N GLU A 92 -11.07 8.17 4.50
CA GLU A 92 -10.27 7.26 3.68
C GLU A 92 -8.77 7.51 3.89
N PHE A 93 -8.33 8.77 3.87
CA PHE A 93 -6.95 9.17 4.16
C PHE A 93 -6.46 8.67 5.53
N PHE A 94 -7.29 8.79 6.57
CA PHE A 94 -6.94 8.30 7.90
C PHE A 94 -6.78 6.78 7.94
N GLY A 95 -7.68 6.04 7.27
CA GLY A 95 -7.55 4.59 7.12
C GLY A 95 -6.26 4.19 6.40
N HIS A 96 -5.95 4.90 5.31
CA HIS A 96 -4.72 4.70 4.54
C HIS A 96 -3.45 4.96 5.36
N CYS A 97 -3.44 6.03 6.13
CA CYS A 97 -2.35 6.35 7.05
C CYS A 97 -2.16 5.25 8.10
N SER A 98 -3.24 4.81 8.73
CA SER A 98 -3.22 3.80 9.79
C SER A 98 -2.68 2.46 9.28
N ASN A 99 -3.11 2.03 8.08
CA ASN A 99 -2.64 0.79 7.47
C ASN A 99 -1.16 0.84 7.11
N LEU A 100 -0.70 1.92 6.47
CA LEU A 100 0.72 2.06 6.14
C LEU A 100 1.58 2.21 7.39
N GLN A 101 1.07 2.84 8.44
CA GLN A 101 1.77 2.93 9.71
C GLN A 101 1.90 1.54 10.35
N ALA A 102 0.82 0.79 10.45
CA ALA A 102 0.84 -0.58 10.97
C ALA A 102 1.78 -1.48 10.17
N TRP A 103 1.77 -1.36 8.83
CA TRP A 103 2.69 -2.08 7.96
C TRP A 103 4.16 -1.78 8.27
N VAL A 104 4.52 -0.49 8.43
CA VAL A 104 5.88 -0.08 8.77
C VAL A 104 6.29 -0.52 10.18
N GLU A 105 5.40 -0.35 11.16
CA GLU A 105 5.66 -0.72 12.57
C GLU A 105 5.83 -2.24 12.75
N ASN A 106 5.19 -3.04 11.90
CA ASN A 106 5.35 -4.49 11.87
C ASN A 106 6.44 -4.95 10.88
N ASN A 107 7.49 -4.15 10.70
CA ASN A 107 8.65 -4.48 9.86
C ASN A 107 8.29 -4.87 8.42
N TYR A 108 7.37 -4.13 7.81
CA TYR A 108 6.93 -4.34 6.43
C TYR A 108 6.27 -5.71 6.17
N ASP A 109 5.58 -6.28 7.17
CA ASP A 109 4.83 -7.52 7.02
C ASP A 109 3.83 -7.45 5.84
N THR A 110 4.14 -8.16 4.75
CA THR A 110 3.39 -8.09 3.49
C THR A 110 1.96 -8.60 3.58
N ARG A 111 1.58 -9.20 4.72
CA ARG A 111 0.19 -9.61 5.00
C ARG A 111 -0.70 -8.44 5.39
N LEU A 112 -0.13 -7.30 5.79
CA LEU A 112 -0.88 -6.13 6.30
C LEU A 112 -1.29 -5.13 5.21
N LEU A 113 -0.83 -5.33 3.98
CA LEU A 113 -1.24 -4.56 2.81
C LEU A 113 -1.64 -5.49 1.67
N HIS A 114 -2.39 -4.98 0.70
CA HIS A 114 -2.61 -5.69 -0.55
C HIS A 114 -1.26 -6.01 -1.23
N ARG A 115 -1.07 -7.25 -1.73
CA ARG A 115 0.25 -7.75 -2.17
C ARG A 115 0.95 -6.84 -3.17
N ASN A 116 0.18 -6.28 -4.11
CA ASN A 116 0.73 -5.46 -5.19
C ASN A 116 1.30 -4.14 -4.65
N LEU A 117 0.61 -3.54 -3.67
CA LEU A 117 1.07 -2.32 -3.02
C LEU A 117 2.28 -2.61 -2.13
N ALA A 118 2.21 -3.66 -1.30
CA ALA A 118 3.31 -4.06 -0.42
C ALA A 118 4.60 -4.32 -1.21
N PHE A 119 4.51 -5.11 -2.27
CA PHE A 119 5.67 -5.51 -3.07
C PHE A 119 6.29 -4.33 -3.84
N SER A 120 5.46 -3.48 -4.45
CA SER A 120 5.95 -2.31 -5.19
C SER A 120 6.53 -1.23 -4.27
N LEU A 121 5.93 -1.00 -3.08
CA LEU A 121 6.50 -0.11 -2.07
C LEU A 121 7.82 -0.63 -1.52
N LEU A 122 7.91 -1.94 -1.19
CA LEU A 122 9.18 -2.55 -0.78
C LEU A 122 10.27 -2.29 -1.81
N LYS A 123 9.99 -2.55 -3.09
CA LYS A 123 10.94 -2.28 -4.17
C LYS A 123 11.39 -0.82 -4.17
N LYS A 124 10.46 0.14 -4.13
CA LYS A 124 10.80 1.58 -4.12
C LYS A 124 11.60 1.96 -2.89
N LEU A 125 11.29 1.40 -1.71
CA LEU A 125 12.06 1.59 -0.48
C LEU A 125 13.50 1.08 -0.59
N VAL A 126 13.70 -0.08 -1.24
CA VAL A 126 15.04 -0.59 -1.57
C VAL A 126 15.79 0.36 -2.49
N ASP A 127 15.12 0.85 -3.54
CA ASP A 127 15.71 1.80 -4.50
C ASP A 127 16.19 3.09 -3.81
N VAL A 128 15.51 3.53 -2.74
CA VAL A 128 15.90 4.72 -1.94
C VAL A 128 16.78 4.41 -0.71
N GLY A 129 17.20 3.15 -0.53
CA GLY A 129 18.22 2.76 0.44
C GLY A 129 17.72 2.31 1.81
N ASP A 130 16.44 1.95 1.98
CA ASP A 130 15.96 1.35 3.23
C ASP A 130 16.47 -0.10 3.38
N LEU A 131 17.36 -0.31 4.36
CA LEU A 131 17.97 -1.61 4.62
C LEU A 131 17.00 -2.65 5.20
N THR A 132 16.02 -2.21 5.98
CA THR A 132 14.99 -3.12 6.54
C THR A 132 14.08 -3.58 5.42
N ALA A 133 13.62 -2.66 4.56
CA ALA A 133 12.85 -3.03 3.37
C ALA A 133 13.64 -3.94 2.43
N LYS A 134 14.96 -3.73 2.28
CA LYS A 134 15.82 -4.61 1.47
C LYS A 134 15.84 -6.04 1.98
N LYS A 135 15.95 -6.23 3.30
CA LYS A 135 15.90 -7.57 3.90
C LYS A 135 14.56 -8.25 3.62
N VAL A 136 13.46 -7.57 3.92
CA VAL A 136 12.10 -8.10 3.74
C VAL A 136 11.81 -8.39 2.26
N PHE A 137 12.22 -7.50 1.36
CA PHE A 137 12.02 -7.68 -0.08
C PHE A 137 12.72 -8.93 -0.62
N LYS A 138 13.96 -9.20 -0.18
CA LYS A 138 14.68 -10.43 -0.52
C LYS A 138 13.95 -11.67 -0.02
N GLU A 139 13.53 -11.69 1.24
CA GLU A 139 12.79 -12.81 1.83
C GLU A 139 11.49 -13.10 1.04
N GLU A 140 10.78 -12.05 0.65
CA GLU A 140 9.55 -12.13 -0.13
C GLU A 140 9.76 -12.65 -1.57
N ILE A 141 10.89 -12.31 -2.20
CA ILE A 141 11.29 -12.89 -3.49
C ILE A 141 11.64 -14.37 -3.32
N SER A 142 12.47 -14.72 -2.33
CA SER A 142 12.87 -16.10 -2.06
C SER A 142 11.68 -17.00 -1.78
N LYS A 143 10.73 -16.57 -0.93
CA LYS A 143 9.48 -17.32 -0.65
C LYS A 143 8.67 -17.57 -1.93
N ARG A 144 8.53 -16.56 -2.79
CA ARG A 144 7.77 -16.67 -4.04
C ARG A 144 8.45 -17.57 -5.07
N LEU A 145 9.78 -17.54 -5.17
CA LEU A 145 10.54 -18.50 -5.99
C LEU A 145 10.39 -19.93 -5.46
N ALA A 146 10.48 -20.11 -4.14
CA ALA A 146 10.34 -21.41 -3.48
C ALA A 146 8.94 -22.04 -3.66
N SER A 147 7.91 -21.25 -3.95
CA SER A 147 6.57 -21.75 -4.28
C SER A 147 6.54 -22.67 -5.51
N GLY A 148 7.53 -22.55 -6.41
CA GLY A 148 7.60 -23.36 -7.63
C GLY A 148 6.59 -22.99 -8.71
N VAL A 149 5.74 -21.99 -8.50
CA VAL A 149 4.68 -21.61 -9.45
C VAL A 149 5.30 -20.97 -10.71
N PRO A 150 5.16 -21.58 -11.91
CA PRO A 150 5.89 -21.13 -13.10
C PRO A 150 5.61 -19.68 -13.51
N SER A 151 4.36 -19.22 -13.39
CA SER A 151 4.00 -17.84 -13.72
C SER A 151 4.67 -16.82 -12.78
N VAL A 152 4.79 -17.16 -11.49
CA VAL A 152 5.45 -16.33 -10.48
C VAL A 152 6.97 -16.31 -10.73
N ILE A 153 7.56 -17.46 -11.02
CA ILE A 153 9.00 -17.55 -11.34
C ILE A 153 9.33 -16.73 -12.59
N ASN A 154 8.55 -16.87 -13.66
CA ASN A 154 8.74 -16.09 -14.89
C ASN A 154 8.61 -14.60 -14.62
N TYR A 155 7.57 -14.17 -13.90
CA TYR A 155 7.39 -12.77 -13.52
C TYR A 155 8.61 -12.21 -12.75
N LEU A 156 9.11 -12.95 -11.77
CA LEU A 156 10.26 -12.53 -10.97
C LEU A 156 11.55 -12.47 -11.78
N THR A 157 11.76 -13.42 -12.70
CA THR A 157 12.97 -13.54 -13.51
C THR A 157 12.99 -12.52 -14.65
N GLU A 158 11.88 -12.37 -15.39
CA GLU A 158 11.74 -11.38 -16.47
C GLU A 158 11.78 -9.95 -15.93
N GLY A 159 11.26 -9.73 -14.72
CA GLY A 159 11.37 -8.45 -14.01
C GLY A 159 12.74 -8.19 -13.39
N GLY A 160 13.67 -9.16 -13.44
CA GLY A 160 15.01 -9.06 -12.87
C GLY A 160 15.04 -8.94 -11.34
N TYR A 161 13.98 -9.41 -10.66
CA TYR A 161 13.88 -9.38 -9.20
C TYR A 161 14.79 -10.39 -8.52
N ASP A 162 15.13 -11.47 -9.21
CA ASP A 162 16.08 -12.48 -8.78
C ASP A 162 17.49 -11.88 -8.56
N ASN A 163 17.86 -10.80 -9.28
CA ASN A 163 19.13 -10.08 -9.09
C ASN A 163 19.29 -9.42 -7.71
N TYR A 164 18.21 -9.30 -6.92
CA TYR A 164 18.28 -8.81 -5.54
C TYR A 164 18.78 -9.88 -4.57
N LEU A 165 18.75 -11.15 -4.99
CA LEU A 165 19.25 -12.29 -4.22
C LEU A 165 20.75 -12.49 -4.45
N SER A 166 21.47 -12.73 -3.36
CA SER A 166 22.84 -13.19 -3.34
C SER A 166 22.89 -14.70 -3.54
N ARG A 167 24.06 -15.22 -3.93
CA ARG A 167 24.25 -16.64 -4.24
C ARG A 167 23.92 -17.58 -3.06
N GLU A 168 24.02 -17.09 -1.83
CA GLU A 168 23.66 -17.83 -0.61
C GLU A 168 22.15 -17.93 -0.39
N GLU A 169 21.36 -17.02 -0.99
CA GLU A 169 19.90 -16.98 -0.86
C GLU A 169 19.18 -17.87 -1.91
N TYR A 170 19.93 -18.56 -2.78
CA TYR A 170 19.42 -19.55 -3.75
C TYR A 170 19.54 -21.01 -3.26
N LEU A 171 20.23 -21.25 -2.14
CA LEU A 171 20.49 -22.57 -1.56
C LEU A 171 19.55 -22.86 -0.40
#